data_AF-A0A5B2X7Z8-F1
#
_entry.id   AF-A0A5B2X7Z8-F1
#
_cell.length_a   1.000
_cell.length_b   1.000
_cell.length_c   1.000
_cell.angle_alpha   90.00
_cell.angle_beta   90.00
_cell.angle_gamma   90.00
#
_symmetry.space_group_name_H-M   'P 1'
#
loop_
_entity.id
_entity.type
_entity.pdbx_description
1 polymer ?
#
loop_
_entity_poly.entity_id
_entity_poly.type
_entity_poly.pdbx_seq_one_letter_code
_entity_poly.pdbx_strand_id
1 'polypeptide(L)' 'MTKDREDRPIVIGDEVHVIDGDFIGGGGTVHRVYDDTVGIRFEPHGPIVWLPMDHVNRIAP' A
#
# COMPACT_ATOMS: atom_id res chain seq x y z
N MET A 1 20.52 12.76 6.08
CA MET A 1 20.07 11.48 6.68
C MET A 1 19.40 10.68 5.58
N THR A 2 20.10 9.72 5.02
CA THR A 2 19.55 8.80 4.03
C THR A 2 18.76 7.78 4.84
N LYS A 3 17.43 7.92 4.90
CA LYS A 3 16.61 6.82 5.40
C LYS A 3 16.69 5.74 4.33
N ASP A 4 17.37 4.65 4.64
CA ASP A 4 17.32 3.42 3.87
C ASP A 4 15.84 3.06 3.68
N ARG A 5 15.28 3.43 2.52
CA ARG A 5 14.01 2.88 2.06
C ARG A 5 14.33 1.42 1.79
N GLU A 6 13.79 0.52 2.60
CA GLU A 6 13.85 -0.90 2.29
C GLU A 6 13.18 -1.15 0.94
N ASP A 7 13.98 -1.21 -0.13
CA ASP A 7 13.62 -1.51 -1.53
C ASP A 7 13.12 -2.96 -1.72
N ARG A 8 12.50 -3.57 -0.71
CA ARG A 8 11.76 -4.82 -0.91
C ARG A 8 10.42 -4.50 -1.57
N PRO A 9 10.02 -5.27 -2.60
CA PRO A 9 8.77 -5.07 -3.32
C PRO A 9 7.57 -5.19 -2.37
N ILE A 10 6.50 -4.44 -2.66
CA ILE A 10 5.22 -4.56 -1.95
C ILE A 10 4.59 -5.90 -2.33
N VAL A 11 4.19 -6.68 -1.33
CA VAL A 11 3.57 -8.01 -1.51
C VAL A 11 2.24 -8.13 -0.78
N ILE A 12 1.46 -9.16 -1.11
CA ILE A 12 0.20 -9.46 -0.42
C ILE A 12 0.47 -9.72 1.07
N GLY A 13 -0.33 -9.08 1.92
CA GLY A 13 -0.20 -9.13 3.38
C GLY A 13 0.55 -7.94 3.98
N ASP A 14 1.27 -7.16 3.17
CA ASP A 14 1.94 -5.96 3.67
C ASP A 14 0.92 -4.93 4.15
N GLU A 15 1.23 -4.28 5.28
CA GLU A 15 0.55 -3.06 5.69
C GLU A 15 1.17 -1.86 4.96
N VAL A 16 0.32 -1.00 4.43
CA VAL A 16 0.71 0.15 3.63
C VAL A 16 -0.07 1.38 4.05
N HIS A 17 0.52 2.55 3.83
CA HIS A 17 -0.10 3.85 3.99
C HIS A 17 -0.14 4.53 2.63
N VAL A 18 -1.30 5.04 2.23
CA VAL A 18 -1.48 5.84 1.02
C VAL A 18 -0.87 7.23 1.23
N ILE A 19 0.06 7.61 0.36
CA ILE A 19 0.80 8.87 0.40
C ILE A 19 0.40 9.85 -0.71
N ASP A 20 -0.43 9.42 -1.66
CA ASP A 20 -0.92 10.28 -2.74
C ASP A 20 -2.32 9.86 -3.24
N GLY A 21 -3.03 10.78 -3.90
CA GLY A 21 -4.38 10.61 -4.44
C GLY A 21 -5.51 10.73 -3.41
N ASP A 22 -6.71 10.29 -3.79
CA ASP A 22 -7.96 10.51 -3.04
C ASP A 22 -8.02 9.82 -1.67
N PHE A 23 -7.17 8.81 -1.45
CA PHE A 23 -7.12 8.01 -0.23
C PHE A 23 -5.90 8.37 0.66
N ILE A 24 -5.22 9.49 0.38
CA ILE A 24 -4.05 9.95 1.15
C ILE A 24 -4.34 9.99 2.65
N GLY A 25 -3.40 9.49 3.46
CA GLY A 25 -3.58 9.38 4.92
C GLY A 25 -4.27 8.09 5.37
N GLY A 26 -4.78 7.27 4.44
CA GLY A 26 -5.38 5.98 4.72
C GLY A 26 -4.36 4.86 4.91
N GLY A 27 -4.53 4.03 5.93
CA GLY A 27 -3.75 2.80 6.17
C GLY A 27 -4.56 1.55 5.87
N GLY A 28 -3.96 0.55 5.25
CA GLY A 28 -4.63 -0.71 4.94
C GLY A 28 -3.67 -1.85 4.61
N THR A 29 -4.25 -3.02 4.31
CA THR A 29 -3.49 -4.23 4.00
C THR A 29 -3.57 -4.53 2.50
N VAL A 30 -2.45 -4.93 1.90
CA VAL A 30 -2.39 -5.36 0.50
C VAL A 30 -3.03 -6.73 0.36
N HIS A 31 -4.07 -6.84 -0.47
CA HIS A 31 -4.75 -8.11 -0.76
C HIS A 31 -4.46 -8.64 -2.16
N ARG A 32 -4.07 -7.75 -3.09
CA ARG A 32 -3.72 -8.11 -4.48
C ARG A 32 -2.61 -7.21 -4.99
N VAL A 33 -1.82 -7.73 -5.91
CA VAL A 33 -0.81 -6.99 -6.67
C VAL A 33 -0.98 -7.37 -8.13
N TYR A 34 -1.06 -6.37 -9.01
CA TYR A 34 -1.19 -6.58 -10.45
C TYR A 34 -0.43 -5.49 -11.20
N ASP A 35 0.63 -5.89 -11.91
CA ASP A 35 1.52 -4.99 -12.63
C ASP A 35 2.03 -3.85 -11.73
N ASP A 36 1.68 -2.61 -12.04
CA ASP A 36 2.05 -1.38 -11.31
C ASP A 36 0.97 -0.92 -10.31
N THR A 37 -0.04 -1.75 -10.03
CA THR A 37 -1.13 -1.44 -9.10
C THR A 37 -1.23 -2.42 -7.94
N VAL A 38 -1.75 -1.93 -6.81
CA VAL A 38 -2.00 -2.71 -5.61
C VAL A 38 -3.47 -2.59 -5.22
N GLY A 39 -4.06 -3.71 -4.83
CA GLY A 39 -5.40 -3.77 -4.26
C GLY A 39 -5.31 -3.74 -2.73
N ILE A 40 -5.73 -2.63 -2.12
CA ILE A 40 -5.68 -2.41 -0.67
C ILE A 40 -7.08 -2.54 -0.08
N ARG A 41 -7.16 -3.16 1.10
CA ARG A 41 -8.35 -3.21 1.92
C ARG A 41 -8.10 -2.41 3.19
N PHE A 42 -8.88 -1.35 3.40
CA PHE A 42 -8.76 -0.46 4.57
C PHE A 42 -9.47 -1.02 5.81
N GLU A 43 -10.51 -1.84 5.63
CA GLU A 43 -11.30 -2.44 6.71
C GLU A 43 -11.49 -3.94 6.48
N PRO A 44 -11.54 -4.80 7.52
CA PRO A 44 -11.57 -6.27 7.36
C PRO A 44 -12.61 -6.81 6.38
N HIS A 45 -13.77 -6.16 6.25
CA HIS A 45 -14.83 -6.51 5.31
C HIS A 45 -15.13 -5.45 4.25
N GLY A 46 -14.28 -4.42 4.16
CA GLY A 46 -14.43 -3.35 3.19
C GLY A 46 -14.16 -3.77 1.74
N PRO A 47 -14.42 -2.89 0.76
CA PRO A 47 -14.04 -3.11 -0.62
C PRO A 47 -12.51 -3.14 -0.78
N ILE A 48 -12.05 -3.74 -1.88
CA ILE A 48 -10.66 -3.62 -2.32
C ILE A 48 -10.59 -2.40 -3.22
N VAL A 49 -9.72 -1.46 -2.87
CA VAL A 49 -9.44 -0.25 -3.64
C VAL A 49 -8.12 -0.47 -4.39
N TRP A 50 -8.13 -0.22 -5.69
CA TRP A 50 -6.94 -0.31 -6.52
C TRP A 50 -6.24 1.04 -6.56
N LEU A 51 -4.96 1.04 -6.23
CA LEU A 51 -4.10 2.22 -6.23
C LEU A 51 -2.79 1.93 -6.97
N PRO A 52 -2.21 2.92 -7.65
CA PRO A 52 -0.85 2.81 -8.17
C PRO A 52 0.15 2.47 -7.04
N MET A 53 1.17 1.67 -7.34
CA MET A 53 2.20 1.27 -6.37
C MET A 53 2.95 2.48 -5.80
N ASP A 54 3.18 3.52 -6.58
CA ASP A 54 3.87 4.74 -6.18
C ASP A 54 3.01 5.66 -5.29
N HIS A 55 1.71 5.41 -5.20
CA HIS A 55 0.81 6.12 -4.30
C HIS A 55 0.85 5.58 -2.86
N VAL A 56 1.57 4.49 -2.60
CA VAL A 56 1.59 3.83 -1.28
C VAL A 56 3.01 3.62 -0.77
N ASN A 57 3.19 3.75 0.53
CA ASN A 57 4.41 3.35 1.23
C ASN A 57 4.11 2.18 2.14
N ARG A 58 4.99 1.17 2.13
CA ARG A 58 4.92 0.09 3.14
C ARG A 58 5.21 0.64 4.53
N ILE A 59 4.41 0.20 5.49
CA ILE A 59 4.67 0.40 6.90
C ILE A 59 5.61 -0.75 7.29
N ALA A 60 6.86 -0.45 7.63
CA ALA A 60 7.79 -1.47 8.10
C ALA A 60 7.20 -2.17 9.34
N PRO A 61 7.37 -3.51 9.49
CA PRO A 61 6.98 -4.20 10.71
C PRO A 61 7.79 -3.72 11.92
#